data_AF-A0A443S6H9-F1
#
_entry.id   AF-A0A443S6H9-F1
#
_cell.length_a   1.000
_cell.length_b   1.000
_cell.length_c   1.000
_cell.angle_alpha   90.00
_cell.angle_beta   90.00
_cell.angle_gamma   90.00
#
_symmetry.space_group_name_H-M   'P 1'
#
loop_
_entity.id
_entity.type
_entity.pdbx_description
1 polymer ?
#
loop_
_entity_poly.entity_id
_entity_poly.type
_entity_poly.pdbx_seq_one_letter_code
_entity_poly.pdbx_strand_id
1 'polypeptide(L)'
;MVSLSFDSQFARRDPRYESSSGEFNETKFSENYAFLKDMRKQEKEELLKQLKQTKDEERKEQINYLINRLTNQEKADEQKEKQKQKVREIREEKGKKVFVNKSHLKKLELVEKFKELKKSSKLDKYMQRKRKKNISKDRKKFQIKRK
;
A
#
# COMPACT_ATOMS: atom_id res chain seq x y z
N MET A 1 7.29 6.74 -60.53
CA MET A 1 6.56 6.46 -59.27
C MET A 1 7.46 5.60 -58.40
N VAL A 2 8.12 6.20 -57.41
CA VAL A 2 9.04 5.46 -56.54
C VAL A 2 8.24 4.88 -55.39
N SER A 3 8.02 3.57 -55.41
CA SER A 3 7.44 2.80 -54.31
C SER A 3 8.47 2.70 -53.19
N LEU A 4 8.34 3.53 -52.16
CA LEU A 4 9.02 3.35 -50.89
C LEU A 4 8.36 2.19 -50.15
N SER A 5 8.92 0.99 -50.29
CA SER A 5 8.72 -0.11 -49.36
C SER A 5 9.29 0.31 -48.01
N PHE A 6 8.40 0.63 -47.06
CA PHE A 6 8.76 0.87 -45.67
C PHE A 6 9.19 -0.48 -45.08
N ASP A 7 10.50 -0.70 -45.01
CA ASP A 7 11.06 -1.81 -44.25
C ASP A 7 10.60 -1.66 -42.79
N SER A 8 9.59 -2.45 -42.43
CA SER A 8 9.19 -2.65 -41.05
C SER A 8 10.37 -3.32 -40.36
N GLN A 9 11.22 -2.50 -39.74
CA GLN A 9 12.10 -2.97 -38.69
C GLN A 9 11.20 -3.64 -37.66
N PHE A 10 11.10 -4.97 -37.74
CA PHE A 10 10.53 -5.83 -36.72
C PHE A 10 11.40 -5.64 -35.48
N ALA A 11 11.15 -4.56 -34.75
CA ALA A 11 11.65 -4.39 -33.41
C ALA A 11 11.24 -5.66 -32.68
N ARG A 12 12.20 -6.44 -32.20
CA ARG A 12 11.95 -7.62 -31.37
C ARG A 12 11.28 -7.15 -30.09
N ARG A 13 9.98 -6.88 -30.15
CA ARG A 13 9.15 -6.49 -29.02
C ARG A 13 8.84 -7.75 -28.24
N ASP A 14 9.07 -7.67 -26.94
CA ASP A 14 8.74 -8.74 -26.02
C ASP A 14 7.22 -8.95 -26.06
N PRO A 15 6.73 -10.12 -26.51
CA PRO A 15 5.31 -10.39 -26.68
C PRO A 15 4.49 -10.12 -25.41
N ARG A 16 5.08 -10.19 -24.21
CA ARG A 16 4.39 -9.86 -22.94
C ARG A 16 3.87 -8.42 -22.90
N TYR A 17 4.47 -7.53 -23.69
CA TYR A 17 4.12 -6.12 -23.76
C TYR A 17 3.42 -5.74 -25.08
N GLU A 18 3.05 -6.73 -25.91
CA GLU A 18 2.22 -6.50 -27.09
C GLU A 18 0.75 -6.35 -26.71
N SER A 19 0.02 -5.53 -27.47
CA SER A 19 -1.40 -5.24 -27.20
C SER A 19 -2.29 -6.48 -27.26
N SER A 20 -1.83 -7.57 -27.91
CA SER A 20 -2.53 -8.85 -28.03
C SER A 20 -2.47 -9.71 -26.76
N SER A 21 -1.61 -9.38 -25.79
CA SER A 21 -1.35 -10.23 -24.61
C SER A 21 -2.36 -10.09 -23.47
N GLY A 22 -3.41 -9.30 -23.67
CA GLY A 22 -4.54 -9.14 -22.75
C GLY A 22 -4.30 -8.13 -21.63
N GLU A 23 -5.33 -7.88 -20.84
CA GLU A 23 -5.29 -6.91 -19.74
C GLU A 23 -4.92 -7.56 -18.40
N PHE A 24 -4.24 -6.79 -17.54
CA PHE A 24 -3.88 -7.24 -16.20
C PHE A 24 -5.13 -7.44 -15.33
N ASN A 25 -5.35 -8.68 -14.89
CA ASN A 25 -6.40 -9.00 -13.95
C ASN A 25 -5.82 -9.19 -12.53
N GLU A 26 -6.07 -8.22 -11.66
CA GLU A 26 -5.56 -8.22 -10.28
C GLU A 26 -6.05 -9.43 -9.46
N THR A 27 -7.27 -9.92 -9.68
CA THR A 27 -7.80 -11.06 -8.89
C THR A 27 -7.10 -12.35 -9.28
N LYS A 28 -7.02 -12.64 -10.59
CA LYS A 28 -6.31 -13.82 -11.10
C LYS A 28 -4.83 -13.79 -10.73
N PHE A 29 -4.20 -12.62 -10.80
CA PHE A 29 -2.81 -12.46 -10.36
C PHE A 29 -2.65 -12.78 -8.87
N SER A 30 -3.52 -12.24 -8.02
CA SER A 30 -3.49 -12.50 -6.58
C SER A 30 -3.70 -13.99 -6.25
N GLU A 31 -4.54 -14.68 -7.01
CA GLU A 31 -4.80 -16.12 -6.86
C GLU A 31 -3.61 -16.96 -7.34
N ASN A 32 -3.16 -16.75 -8.57
CA ASN A 32 -2.06 -17.51 -9.19
C ASN A 32 -0.74 -17.36 -8.43
N TYR A 33 -0.51 -16.20 -7.82
CA TYR A 33 0.71 -15.90 -7.07
C TYR A 33 0.49 -15.82 -5.54
N ALA A 34 -0.56 -16.48 -5.04
CA ALA A 34 -0.86 -16.49 -3.61
C ALA A 34 0.32 -17.04 -2.76
N PHE A 35 1.06 -18.02 -3.30
CA PHE A 35 2.22 -18.64 -2.64
C PHE A 35 3.33 -17.65 -2.30
N LEU A 36 3.46 -16.54 -3.03
CA LEU A 36 4.45 -15.49 -2.75
C LEU A 36 4.22 -14.83 -1.37
N LYS A 37 3.02 -14.91 -0.82
CA LYS A 37 2.76 -14.43 0.55
C LYS A 37 3.44 -15.31 1.57
N ASP A 38 3.41 -16.63 1.38
CA ASP A 38 3.98 -17.57 2.33
C ASP A 38 5.51 -17.64 2.20
N MET A 39 6.04 -17.56 0.98
CA MET A 39 7.49 -17.38 0.76
C MET A 39 8.02 -16.12 1.48
N ARG A 40 7.36 -14.97 1.33
CA ARG A 40 7.78 -13.74 2.01
C ARG A 40 7.75 -13.84 3.53
N LYS A 41 6.80 -14.59 4.10
CA LYS A 41 6.78 -14.86 5.56
C LYS A 41 7.99 -15.69 5.97
N GLN A 42 8.31 -16.75 5.23
CA GLN A 42 9.48 -17.59 5.49
C GLN A 42 10.78 -16.78 5.39
N GLU A 43 10.97 -15.98 4.33
CA GLU A 43 12.12 -15.09 4.17
C GLU A 43 12.28 -14.12 5.36
N LYS A 44 11.18 -13.55 5.84
CA LYS A 44 11.18 -12.67 7.01
C LYS A 44 11.56 -13.41 8.30
N GLU A 45 11.10 -14.63 8.49
CA GLU A 45 11.50 -15.46 9.63
C GLU A 45 12.98 -15.82 9.59
N GLU A 46 13.51 -16.12 8.40
CA GLU A 46 14.94 -16.35 8.20
C GLU A 46 15.76 -15.11 8.51
N LEU A 47 15.35 -13.93 8.05
CA LEU A 47 16.01 -12.66 8.39
C LEU A 47 16.00 -12.41 9.90
N LEU A 48 14.90 -12.73 10.60
CA LEU A 48 14.83 -12.62 12.07
C LEU A 48 15.79 -13.59 12.77
N LYS A 49 15.97 -14.80 12.24
CA LYS A 49 16.97 -15.75 12.75
C LYS A 49 18.39 -15.25 12.51
N GLN A 50 18.68 -14.75 11.30
CA GLN A 50 19.98 -14.16 10.96
C GLN A 50 20.30 -12.97 11.85
N LEU A 51 19.32 -12.10 12.14
CA LEU A 51 19.50 -10.95 13.01
C LEU A 51 19.98 -11.35 14.42
N LYS A 52 19.45 -12.45 14.96
CA LYS A 52 19.82 -12.96 16.28
C LYS A 52 21.23 -13.54 16.32
N GLN A 53 21.69 -14.12 15.21
CA GLN A 53 22.99 -14.80 15.11
C GLN A 53 24.13 -13.86 14.71
N THR A 54 23.81 -12.80 13.95
CA THR A 54 24.80 -11.84 13.47
C THR A 54 25.40 -11.08 14.65
N LYS A 55 26.72 -10.90 14.66
CA LYS A 55 27.42 -10.09 15.68
C LYS A 55 27.77 -8.69 15.15
N ASP A 56 28.14 -8.62 13.88
CA ASP A 56 28.47 -7.39 13.15
C ASP A 56 27.30 -6.39 13.15
N GLU A 57 27.60 -5.14 13.52
CA GLU A 57 26.61 -4.08 13.67
C GLU A 57 26.09 -3.57 12.32
N GLU A 58 26.96 -3.36 11.33
CA GLU A 58 26.54 -2.90 10.01
C GLU A 58 25.60 -3.92 9.35
N ARG A 59 25.95 -5.20 9.46
CA ARG A 59 25.11 -6.28 8.93
C ARG A 59 23.77 -6.38 9.67
N LYS A 60 23.73 -6.17 10.99
CA LYS A 60 22.47 -6.10 11.75
C LYS A 60 21.58 -4.96 11.28
N GLU A 61 22.13 -3.78 11.02
CA GLU A 61 21.36 -2.64 10.54
C GLU A 61 20.74 -2.93 9.16
N GLN A 62 21.49 -3.55 8.25
CA GLN A 62 20.98 -3.97 6.95
C GLN A 62 19.83 -4.97 7.08
N ILE A 63 19.98 -5.99 7.93
CA ILE A 63 18.94 -6.99 8.17
C ILE A 63 17.70 -6.34 8.79
N ASN A 64 17.87 -5.46 9.78
CA ASN A 64 16.78 -4.70 10.38
C ASN A 64 16.05 -3.83 9.35
N TYR A 65 16.78 -3.16 8.47
CA TYR A 65 16.20 -2.38 7.39
C TYR A 65 15.33 -3.24 6.47
N LEU A 66 15.81 -4.42 6.07
CA LEU A 66 15.05 -5.36 5.23
C LEU A 66 13.79 -5.86 5.93
N ILE A 67 13.87 -6.25 7.19
CA ILE A 67 12.71 -6.66 7.99
C ILE A 67 11.69 -5.52 8.07
N ASN A 68 12.15 -4.30 8.36
CA ASN A 68 11.28 -3.12 8.40
C ASN A 68 10.60 -2.87 7.06
N ARG A 69 11.32 -3.01 5.94
CA ARG A 69 10.76 -2.88 4.60
C ARG A 69 9.67 -3.92 4.34
N LEU A 70 9.93 -5.20 4.64
CA LEU A 70 8.95 -6.28 4.47
C LEU A 70 7.71 -6.05 5.34
N THR A 71 7.88 -5.68 6.62
CA THR A 71 6.75 -5.41 7.52
C THR A 71 5.90 -4.22 7.06
N ASN A 72 6.51 -3.19 6.47
CA ASN A 72 5.79 -2.04 5.95
C ASN A 72 5.00 -2.39 4.69
N GLN A 73 5.57 -3.24 3.83
CA GLN A 73 4.90 -3.76 2.64
C GLN A 73 3.68 -4.62 3.02
N GLU A 74 3.85 -5.54 3.98
CA GLU A 74 2.73 -6.35 4.51
C GLU A 74 1.59 -5.49 5.06
N LYS A 75 1.92 -4.45 5.84
CA LYS A 75 0.91 -3.51 6.37
C LYS A 75 0.20 -2.73 5.27
N ALA A 76 0.91 -2.34 4.22
CA ALA A 76 0.32 -1.64 3.08
C ALA A 76 -0.64 -2.55 2.31
N ASP A 77 -0.24 -3.80 2.07
CA ASP A 77 -1.07 -4.82 1.42
C ASP A 77 -2.34 -5.10 2.25
N GLU A 78 -2.20 -5.28 3.56
CA GLU A 78 -3.33 -5.49 4.47
C GLU A 78 -4.31 -4.30 4.48
N GLN A 79 -3.79 -3.06 4.48
CA GLN A 79 -4.62 -1.87 4.38
C GLN A 79 -5.39 -1.80 3.06
N LYS A 80 -4.72 -2.15 1.94
CA LYS A 80 -5.35 -2.18 0.62
C LYS A 80 -6.47 -3.22 0.57
N GLU A 81 -6.26 -4.41 1.13
CA GLU A 81 -7.28 -5.44 1.18
C GLU A 81 -8.46 -5.07 2.09
N LYS A 82 -8.21 -4.47 3.26
CA LYS A 82 -9.27 -3.94 4.12
C LYS A 82 -10.12 -2.88 3.40
N GLN A 83 -9.49 -2.00 2.62
CA GLN A 83 -10.22 -1.00 1.84
C GLN A 83 -11.06 -1.66 0.75
N LYS A 84 -10.53 -2.66 0.04
CA LYS A 84 -11.29 -3.41 -0.96
C LYS A 84 -12.50 -4.13 -0.32
N GLN A 85 -12.32 -4.76 0.84
CA GLN A 85 -13.40 -5.42 1.58
C GLN A 85 -14.51 -4.43 1.94
N LYS A 86 -14.18 -3.29 2.53
CA LYS A 86 -15.18 -2.24 2.84
C LYS A 86 -15.93 -1.74 1.61
N VAL A 87 -15.23 -1.57 0.48
CA VAL A 87 -15.88 -1.17 -0.78
C VAL A 87 -16.84 -2.26 -1.26
N ARG A 88 -16.49 -3.54 -1.10
CA ARG A 88 -17.39 -4.66 -1.42
C ARG A 88 -18.61 -4.66 -0.51
N GLU A 89 -18.43 -4.55 0.80
CA GLU A 89 -19.53 -4.47 1.79
C GLU A 89 -20.50 -3.33 1.46
N ILE A 90 -20.00 -2.12 1.20
CA ILE A 90 -20.85 -0.97 0.83
C ILE A 90 -21.63 -1.22 -0.48
N ARG A 91 -21.02 -1.91 -1.45
CA ARG A 91 -21.67 -2.26 -2.73
C ARG A 91 -22.70 -3.36 -2.57
N GLU A 92 -22.50 -4.27 -1.63
CA GLU A 92 -23.47 -5.30 -1.27
C GLU A 92 -24.69 -4.68 -0.58
N GLU A 93 -24.46 -3.79 0.40
CA GLU A 93 -25.54 -3.11 1.13
C GLU A 93 -26.37 -2.15 0.26
N LYS A 94 -25.73 -1.37 -0.62
CA LYS A 94 -26.38 -0.31 -1.41
C LYS A 94 -26.63 -0.67 -2.88
N GLY A 95 -26.18 -1.85 -3.32
CA GLY A 95 -26.28 -2.32 -4.69
C GLY A 95 -25.05 -2.06 -5.57
N LYS A 96 -24.84 -2.93 -6.57
CA LYS A 96 -23.62 -3.04 -7.40
C LYS A 96 -23.24 -1.75 -8.17
N LYS A 97 -24.17 -0.81 -8.38
CA LYS A 97 -23.95 0.42 -9.17
C LYS A 97 -23.46 1.62 -8.35
N VAL A 98 -23.14 1.45 -7.07
CA VAL A 98 -22.74 2.57 -6.21
C VAL A 98 -21.27 2.93 -6.42
N PHE A 99 -21.04 4.16 -6.87
CA PHE A 99 -19.71 4.75 -6.90
C PHE A 99 -19.29 5.14 -5.49
N VAL A 100 -18.29 4.44 -4.95
CA VAL A 100 -17.82 4.68 -3.59
C VAL A 100 -16.79 5.81 -3.59
N ASN A 101 -17.21 7.00 -3.14
CA ASN A 101 -16.33 8.16 -3.04
C ASN A 101 -15.21 7.94 -2.00
N LYS A 102 -13.95 8.21 -2.39
CA LYS A 102 -12.77 8.13 -1.50
C LYS A 102 -12.92 8.98 -0.24
N SER A 103 -13.55 10.14 -0.34
CA SER A 103 -13.83 11.03 0.80
C SER A 103 -14.82 10.42 1.79
N HIS A 104 -15.82 9.68 1.29
CA HIS A 104 -16.81 8.99 2.13
C HIS A 104 -16.18 7.81 2.87
N LEU A 105 -15.39 6.98 2.18
CA LEU A 105 -14.60 5.89 2.80
C LEU A 105 -13.74 6.41 3.95
N LYS A 106 -13.03 7.53 3.70
CA LYS A 106 -12.18 8.13 4.72
C LYS A 106 -12.96 8.61 5.94
N LYS A 107 -14.19 9.10 5.77
CA LYS A 107 -15.06 9.47 6.90
C LYS A 107 -15.46 8.23 7.71
N LEU A 108 -15.84 7.14 7.03
CA LEU A 108 -16.17 5.87 7.68
C LEU A 108 -14.97 5.32 8.49
N GLU A 109 -13.79 5.28 7.88
CA GLU A 109 -12.55 4.89 8.57
C GLU A 109 -12.25 5.77 9.79
N LEU A 110 -12.51 7.08 9.71
CA LEU A 110 -12.33 7.99 10.85
C LEU A 110 -13.32 7.71 11.98
N VAL A 111 -14.58 7.38 11.65
CA VAL A 111 -15.60 7.03 12.64
C VAL A 111 -15.25 5.72 13.35
N GLU A 112 -14.84 4.68 12.60
CA GLU A 112 -14.38 3.42 13.19
C GLU A 112 -13.19 3.64 14.12
N LYS A 113 -12.15 4.35 13.64
CA LYS A 113 -10.97 4.66 14.44
C LYS A 113 -11.33 5.43 15.71
N PHE A 114 -12.29 6.35 15.64
CA PHE A 114 -12.78 7.06 16.82
C PHE A 114 -13.43 6.10 17.82
N LYS A 115 -14.29 5.20 17.35
CA LYS A 115 -14.94 4.18 18.20
C LYS A 115 -13.91 3.28 18.87
N GLU A 116 -12.90 2.80 18.13
CA GLU A 116 -11.80 1.99 18.68
C GLU A 116 -11.02 2.73 19.77
N LEU A 117 -10.62 3.98 19.51
CA LEU A 117 -9.88 4.79 20.47
C LEU A 117 -10.69 5.13 21.73
N LYS A 118 -12.00 5.32 21.57
CA LYS A 118 -12.94 5.52 22.68
C LYS A 118 -13.05 4.25 23.53
N LYS A 119 -13.22 3.09 22.89
CA LYS A 119 -13.22 1.77 23.58
C LYS A 119 -11.91 1.51 24.32
N SER A 120 -10.78 1.87 23.73
CA SER A 120 -9.46 1.65 24.33
C SER A 120 -9.02 2.73 25.33
N SER A 121 -9.89 3.69 25.69
CA SER A 121 -9.58 4.85 26.56
C SER A 121 -8.32 5.66 26.15
N LYS A 122 -7.98 5.66 24.86
CA LYS A 122 -6.77 6.34 24.32
C LYS A 122 -7.12 7.60 23.53
N LEU A 123 -8.41 7.95 23.49
CA LEU A 123 -8.94 9.04 22.66
C LEU A 123 -8.34 10.40 23.04
N ASP A 124 -8.29 10.74 24.32
CA ASP A 124 -7.81 12.05 24.77
C ASP A 124 -6.34 12.27 24.42
N LYS A 125 -5.50 11.26 24.68
CA LYS A 125 -4.08 11.28 24.32
C LYS A 125 -3.89 11.43 22.81
N TYR A 126 -4.71 10.77 22.01
CA TYR A 126 -4.69 10.91 20.55
C TYR A 126 -5.09 12.34 20.12
N MET A 127 -6.14 12.90 20.71
CA MET A 127 -6.62 14.26 20.40
C MET A 127 -5.59 15.33 20.79
N GLN A 128 -4.94 15.19 21.95
CA GLN A 128 -3.84 16.07 22.35
C GLN A 128 -2.69 16.04 21.33
N ARG A 129 -2.23 14.86 20.91
CA ARG A 129 -1.19 14.71 19.88
C ARG A 129 -1.63 15.32 18.55
N LYS A 130 -2.89 15.13 18.16
CA LYS A 130 -3.45 15.69 16.93
C LYS A 130 -3.47 17.22 16.96
N ARG A 131 -3.91 17.83 18.08
CA ARG A 131 -3.88 19.28 18.30
C ARG A 131 -2.47 19.83 18.18
N LYS A 132 -1.49 19.24 18.88
CA LYS A 132 -0.07 19.66 18.79
C LYS A 132 0.47 19.60 17.36
N LYS A 133 0.16 18.54 16.61
CA LYS A 133 0.58 18.38 15.21
C LYS A 133 -0.06 19.42 14.28
N ASN A 134 -1.34 19.75 14.48
CA ASN A 134 -2.03 20.77 13.69
C ASN A 134 -1.43 22.16 13.94
N ILE A 135 -1.22 22.55 15.20
CA ILE A 135 -0.57 23.82 15.56
C ILE A 135 0.81 23.95 14.89
N SER A 136 1.63 22.90 14.94
CA SER A 136 2.95 22.89 14.28
C SER A 136 2.85 23.08 12.76
N LYS A 137 1.87 22.44 12.10
CA LYS A 137 1.61 22.62 10.66
C LYS A 137 1.15 24.03 10.32
N ASP A 138 0.26 24.58 11.13
CA ASP A 138 -0.27 25.93 10.93
C ASP A 138 0.86 26.96 11.04
N ARG A 139 1.71 26.86 12.07
CA ARG A 139 2.92 27.69 12.22
C ARG A 139 3.82 27.64 10.99
N LYS A 140 4.12 26.45 10.45
CA LYS A 140 4.92 26.30 9.23
C LYS A 140 4.25 26.94 8.02
N LYS A 141 2.93 26.75 7.85
CA LYS A 141 2.17 27.34 6.74
C LYS A 141 2.16 28.87 6.81
N PHE A 142 2.04 29.44 8.01
CA PHE A 142 2.14 30.89 8.21
C PHE A 142 3.55 31.44 7.92
N GLN A 143 4.61 30.71 8.24
CA GLN A 143 5.98 31.11 7.92
C GLN A 143 6.27 31.08 6.40
N ILE A 144 5.74 30.09 5.69
CA ILE A 144 5.91 29.97 4.23
C ILE A 144 5.19 31.10 3.48
N LYS A 145 4.03 31.57 3.97
CA LYS A 145 3.27 32.67 3.35
C LYS A 145 3.83 34.08 3.62
N ARG A 146 4.82 34.21 4.50
CA ARG A 146 5.45 35.49 4.86
C ARG A 146 6.73 35.79 4.08
N LYS A 147 7.16 34.87 3.21
CA LYS A 147 8.15 35.09 2.16
C LYS A 147 7.43 35.33 0.84
#